data_AF-A0A1W6SQA9-F1
#
_entry.id   AF-A0A1W6SQA9-F1
#
_cell.length_a   1.000
_cell.length_b   1.000
_cell.length_c   1.000
_cell.angle_alpha   90.00
_cell.angle_beta   90.00
_cell.angle_gamma   90.00
#
_symmetry.space_group_name_H-M   'P 1'
#
loop_
_entity.id
_entity.type
_entity.pdbx_description
1 polymer ?
#
loop_
_entity_poly.entity_id
_entity_poly.type
_entity_poly.pdbx_seq_one_letter_code
_entity_poly.pdbx_strand_id
1 'polypeptide(L)'
;MEEKHDSKSLPVVYKTLSAYMNSNNSTARSGCSGPDDSLIAGWYGKIPCLGDFISRRLPAGFIDTWDSWLQHAMAASRVELGEHWLDSYLTGPIWRFTLMPGVCGDTASIWAGVLMPSVDKVGRYFPLTIALRIDPRPGSMLALFSAQAWYGALERVALATLNINALPDDLDRNLSENPFPLFEPGGQRSNAQELAAWWTGEHTLMALTLPTENALADLFDTAAEDLLTSTSTGKSFWWAVAAEAGTTQLHCFSGLPPENYFTTMLKNNIPARMQRLSES
;
A
#
# COMPACT_ATOMS: atom_id res chain seq x y z
N MET A 1 25.74 -1.01 46.45
CA MET A 1 25.11 -0.05 45.54
C MET A 1 25.99 0.03 44.31
N GLU A 2 25.62 -0.68 43.25
CA GLU A 2 25.90 -0.36 41.84
C GLU A 2 25.26 -1.48 41.03
N GLU A 3 24.06 -1.21 40.51
CA GLU A 3 23.34 -2.12 39.63
C GLU A 3 23.78 -1.86 38.19
N LYS A 4 24.18 -2.96 37.54
CA LYS A 4 24.60 -3.06 36.14
C LYS A 4 23.51 -2.56 35.20
N HIS A 5 23.89 -1.69 34.26
CA HIS A 5 23.08 -1.43 33.06
C HIS A 5 23.32 -2.56 32.05
N ASP A 6 22.33 -3.43 31.92
CA ASP A 6 22.30 -4.57 31.01
C ASP A 6 21.85 -4.11 29.62
N SER A 7 22.72 -4.29 28.62
CA SER A 7 22.41 -3.99 27.22
C SER A 7 21.43 -5.04 26.68
N LYS A 8 20.13 -4.76 26.75
CA LYS A 8 19.12 -5.62 26.12
C LYS A 8 19.30 -5.59 24.61
N SER A 9 19.84 -6.71 24.10
CA SER A 9 19.91 -7.07 22.69
C SER A 9 18.55 -6.96 22.01
N LEU A 10 18.52 -6.34 20.83
CA LEU A 10 17.38 -6.41 19.92
C LEU A 10 16.96 -7.88 19.67
N PRO A 11 15.66 -8.20 19.56
CA PRO A 11 15.19 -9.57 19.41
C PRO A 11 15.79 -10.28 18.19
N VAL A 12 16.09 -11.57 18.35
CA VAL A 12 16.68 -12.50 17.37
C VAL A 12 15.90 -12.58 16.05
N VAL A 13 14.66 -12.09 16.02
CA VAL A 13 13.75 -12.09 14.86
C VAL A 13 14.31 -11.30 13.66
N TYR A 14 15.18 -10.31 13.88
CA TYR A 14 15.75 -9.49 12.80
C TYR A 14 16.96 -10.12 12.08
N LYS A 15 17.54 -11.22 12.59
CA LYS A 15 18.65 -11.92 11.91
C LYS A 15 18.21 -12.72 10.69
N THR A 16 16.93 -13.07 10.57
CA THR A 16 16.41 -13.90 9.47
C THR A 16 16.18 -13.10 8.18
N LEU A 17 16.09 -11.77 8.24
CA LEU A 17 15.88 -10.91 7.06
C LEU A 17 17.09 -10.79 6.12
N SER A 18 18.30 -11.16 6.59
CA SER A 18 19.49 -11.20 5.74
C SER A 18 19.42 -12.28 4.63
N ALA A 19 18.54 -13.28 4.77
CA ALA A 19 18.40 -14.35 3.78
C ALA A 19 17.49 -13.98 2.60
N TYR A 20 16.65 -12.94 2.73
CA TYR A 20 15.71 -12.50 1.68
C TYR A 20 16.35 -11.52 0.67
N MET A 21 17.59 -11.07 0.91
CA MET A 21 18.26 -10.03 0.12
C MET A 21 18.87 -10.51 -1.21
N ASN A 22 18.79 -11.81 -1.55
CA ASN A 22 19.57 -12.40 -2.66
C ASN A 22 18.80 -13.04 -3.82
N SER A 23 17.49 -12.82 -3.97
CA SER A 23 16.78 -13.26 -5.18
C SER A 23 15.94 -12.15 -5.81
N ASN A 24 16.17 -11.96 -7.12
CA ASN A 24 15.41 -11.17 -8.09
C ASN A 24 16.03 -9.82 -8.48
N ASN A 25 17.04 -9.90 -9.34
CA ASN A 25 17.41 -8.81 -10.23
C ASN A 25 17.13 -9.24 -11.67
N SER A 26 16.06 -8.73 -12.28
CA SER A 26 15.83 -8.79 -13.72
C SER A 26 15.54 -7.37 -14.20
N THR A 27 16.47 -6.85 -15.01
CA THR A 27 16.52 -5.47 -15.51
C THR A 27 15.55 -5.26 -16.67
N ALA A 28 14.63 -4.30 -16.55
CA ALA A 28 13.94 -3.69 -17.69
C ALA A 28 14.62 -2.36 -18.07
N ARG A 29 14.78 -2.13 -19.37
CA ARG A 29 15.57 -1.03 -19.97
C ARG A 29 14.89 0.34 -19.82
N SER A 30 15.74 1.35 -19.62
CA SER A 30 15.46 2.78 -19.52
C SER A 30 15.19 3.42 -20.89
N GLY A 31 14.15 4.26 -20.97
CA GLY A 31 13.98 5.31 -21.97
C GLY A 31 13.95 6.66 -21.25
N CYS A 32 14.65 7.66 -21.79
CA CYS A 32 14.82 8.99 -21.18
C CYS A 32 13.56 9.87 -21.34
N SER A 33 13.12 10.50 -20.25
CA SER A 33 12.27 11.71 -20.24
C SER A 33 12.77 12.68 -19.16
N GLY A 34 12.44 13.98 -19.28
CA GLY A 34 13.07 15.13 -18.61
C GLY A 34 12.97 15.19 -17.06
N PRO A 35 13.45 16.29 -16.44
CA PRO A 35 13.61 16.36 -15.00
C PRO A 35 12.26 16.57 -14.31
N ASP A 36 11.90 15.62 -13.44
CA ASP A 36 10.78 15.62 -12.48
C ASP A 36 9.45 14.92 -12.89
N ASP A 37 9.51 13.89 -13.75
CA ASP A 37 8.40 12.95 -14.00
C ASP A 37 8.46 11.67 -13.12
N SER A 38 9.39 11.60 -12.16
CA SER A 38 9.58 10.40 -11.35
C SER A 38 8.50 10.24 -10.27
N LEU A 39 7.73 9.16 -10.34
CA LEU A 39 6.71 8.79 -9.36
C LEU A 39 7.34 8.24 -8.05
N ILE A 40 7.99 9.12 -7.30
CA ILE A 40 8.69 8.81 -6.05
C ILE A 40 7.71 8.88 -4.87
N ALA A 41 7.66 7.83 -4.05
CA ALA A 41 6.81 7.80 -2.86
C ALA A 41 7.28 8.82 -1.79
N GLY A 42 6.31 9.39 -1.08
CA GLY A 42 6.52 10.10 0.18
C GLY A 42 6.41 9.17 1.38
N TRP A 43 6.60 9.72 2.57
CA TRP A 43 6.54 8.96 3.81
C TRP A 43 6.08 9.82 5.00
N TYR A 44 5.46 9.16 5.98
CA TYR A 44 4.96 9.74 7.23
C TYR A 44 5.05 8.73 8.36
N GLY A 45 5.37 9.19 9.57
CA GLY A 45 5.30 8.39 10.79
C GLY A 45 6.56 8.50 11.64
N LYS A 46 6.92 7.38 12.30
CA LYS A 46 8.09 7.32 13.19
C LYS A 46 9.19 6.43 12.62
N ILE A 47 10.43 6.84 12.86
CA ILE A 47 11.63 6.05 12.60
C ILE A 47 12.56 6.08 13.83
N PRO A 48 13.32 5.01 14.12
CA PRO A 48 14.09 4.87 15.36
C PRO A 48 15.14 5.95 15.62
N CYS A 49 15.67 6.61 14.59
CA CYS A 49 16.73 7.61 14.74
C CYS A 49 16.23 8.99 15.20
N LEU A 50 14.91 9.24 15.12
CA LEU A 50 14.30 10.55 15.40
C LEU A 50 13.32 10.50 16.57
N GLY A 51 13.15 11.64 17.24
CA GLY A 51 12.27 11.76 18.40
C GLY A 51 10.81 11.93 18.03
N ASP A 52 10.48 12.69 16.98
CA ASP A 52 9.11 13.09 16.64
C ASP A 52 8.63 12.55 15.29
N PHE A 53 7.37 12.86 14.95
CA PHE A 53 6.80 12.54 13.63
C PHE A 53 7.52 13.31 12.53
N ILE A 54 7.72 12.66 11.40
CA ILE A 54 8.28 13.28 10.20
C ILE A 54 7.39 12.98 9.01
N SER A 55 7.35 13.90 8.06
CA SER A 55 6.74 13.70 6.76
C SER A 55 7.64 14.23 5.63
N ARG A 56 7.51 13.63 4.45
CA ARG A 56 8.09 14.14 3.20
C ARG A 56 7.22 13.70 2.02
N ARG A 57 7.03 14.60 1.04
CA ARG A 57 6.24 14.39 -0.20
C ARG A 57 4.79 13.90 0.02
N LEU A 58 4.24 14.05 1.22
CA LEU A 58 2.83 13.78 1.51
C LEU A 58 2.10 15.08 1.85
N PRO A 59 0.97 15.38 1.20
CA PRO A 59 0.20 16.59 1.47
C PRO A 59 -0.54 16.50 2.81
N ALA A 60 -0.76 17.65 3.45
CA ALA A 60 -1.40 17.73 4.77
C ALA A 60 -2.76 17.01 4.82
N GLY A 61 -3.63 17.19 3.82
CA GLY A 61 -4.95 16.54 3.82
C GLY A 61 -4.91 15.02 3.82
N PHE A 62 -3.88 14.41 3.21
CA PHE A 62 -3.65 12.97 3.34
C PHE A 62 -3.20 12.63 4.76
N ILE A 63 -2.20 13.34 5.28
CA ILE A 63 -1.63 13.10 6.62
C ILE A 63 -2.72 13.22 7.69
N ASP A 64 -3.56 14.26 7.66
CA ASP A 64 -4.58 14.49 8.68
C ASP A 64 -5.59 13.34 8.76
N THR A 65 -6.07 12.86 7.60
CA THR A 65 -7.01 11.73 7.52
C THR A 65 -6.34 10.43 7.96
N TRP A 66 -5.11 10.20 7.48
CA TRP A 66 -4.36 8.98 7.73
C TRP A 66 -3.91 8.85 9.18
N ASP A 67 -3.38 9.93 9.75
CA ASP A 67 -2.92 9.99 11.14
C ASP A 67 -4.09 9.81 12.11
N SER A 68 -5.21 10.50 11.87
CA SER A 68 -6.43 10.33 12.66
C SER A 68 -6.87 8.86 12.67
N TRP A 69 -6.95 8.21 11.51
CA TRP A 69 -7.29 6.79 11.44
C TRP A 69 -6.29 5.90 12.19
N LEU A 70 -4.99 6.11 12.01
CA LEU A 70 -3.95 5.34 12.71
C LEU A 70 -4.01 5.52 14.22
N GLN A 71 -4.24 6.73 14.73
CA GLN A 71 -4.37 6.98 16.17
C GLN A 71 -5.54 6.17 16.76
N HIS A 72 -6.71 6.17 16.11
CA HIS A 72 -7.88 5.41 16.56
C HIS A 72 -7.63 3.89 16.47
N ALA A 73 -7.10 3.40 15.35
CA ALA A 73 -6.75 2.00 15.15
C ALA A 73 -5.72 1.47 16.17
N MET A 74 -4.71 2.30 16.48
CA MET A 74 -3.69 2.00 17.49
C MET A 74 -4.27 2.03 18.92
N ALA A 75 -5.24 2.89 19.21
CA ALA A 75 -5.93 2.90 20.50
C ALA A 75 -6.85 1.68 20.66
N ALA A 76 -7.68 1.38 19.66
CA ALA A 76 -8.59 0.24 19.66
C ALA A 76 -7.82 -1.09 19.79
N SER A 77 -6.74 -1.27 19.04
CA SER A 77 -5.92 -2.49 19.13
C SER A 77 -5.27 -2.66 20.51
N ARG A 78 -4.83 -1.57 21.16
CA ARG A 78 -4.29 -1.64 22.54
C ARG A 78 -5.33 -2.12 23.53
N VAL A 79 -6.55 -1.61 23.42
CA VAL A 79 -7.67 -2.04 24.27
C VAL A 79 -8.00 -3.51 24.06
N GLU A 80 -8.04 -3.96 22.80
CA GLU A 80 -8.42 -5.34 22.48
C GLU A 80 -7.33 -6.37 22.83
N LEU A 81 -6.06 -6.03 22.60
CA LEU A 81 -4.94 -6.96 22.80
C LEU A 81 -4.35 -6.93 24.21
N GLY A 82 -4.54 -5.85 24.96
CA GLY A 82 -4.01 -5.69 26.31
C GLY A 82 -2.50 -5.96 26.36
N GLU A 83 -2.07 -6.84 27.28
CA GLU A 83 -0.67 -7.21 27.46
C GLU A 83 -0.03 -7.84 26.21
N HIS A 84 -0.81 -8.44 25.31
CA HIS A 84 -0.31 -9.03 24.06
C HIS A 84 -0.14 -8.01 22.92
N TRP A 85 -0.50 -6.75 23.16
CA TRP A 85 -0.46 -5.72 22.13
C TRP A 85 0.95 -5.49 21.61
N LEU A 86 1.93 -5.37 22.51
CA LEU A 86 3.29 -5.03 22.12
C LEU A 86 3.92 -6.13 21.26
N ASP A 87 3.77 -7.39 21.67
CA ASP A 87 4.28 -8.54 20.90
C ASP A 87 3.64 -8.61 19.51
N SER A 88 2.31 -8.43 19.44
CA SER A 88 1.58 -8.42 18.16
C SER A 88 1.99 -7.24 17.27
N TYR A 89 2.26 -6.07 17.86
CA TYR A 89 2.68 -4.88 17.12
C TYR A 89 4.09 -5.05 16.55
N LEU A 90 5.05 -5.50 17.37
CA LEU A 90 6.44 -5.68 16.96
C LEU A 90 6.66 -6.82 15.97
N THR A 91 5.77 -7.81 15.96
CA THR A 91 5.80 -8.94 15.02
C THR A 91 4.79 -8.80 13.89
N GLY A 92 4.06 -7.68 13.84
CA GLY A 92 3.05 -7.41 12.83
C GLY A 92 3.66 -7.33 11.43
N PRO A 93 2.93 -7.78 10.39
CA PRO A 93 3.43 -7.78 9.03
C PRO A 93 3.49 -6.36 8.46
N ILE A 94 4.23 -6.20 7.36
CA ILE A 94 4.13 -5.01 6.52
C ILE A 94 2.91 -5.18 5.61
N TRP A 95 2.02 -4.20 5.65
CA TRP A 95 0.83 -4.18 4.82
C TRP A 95 1.07 -3.35 3.57
N ARG A 96 0.87 -3.94 2.40
CA ARG A 96 0.71 -3.23 1.14
C ARG A 96 -0.72 -2.73 1.04
N PHE A 97 -0.91 -1.57 0.43
CA PHE A 97 -2.23 -1.01 0.23
C PHE A 97 -2.40 -0.26 -1.09
N THR A 98 -3.67 -0.18 -1.49
CA THR A 98 -4.19 0.73 -2.53
C THR A 98 -5.49 1.34 -2.03
N LEU A 99 -5.58 2.66 -2.00
CA LEU A 99 -6.77 3.42 -1.64
C LEU A 99 -7.28 4.11 -2.90
N MET A 100 -8.51 3.76 -3.31
CA MET A 100 -9.14 4.38 -4.47
C MET A 100 -9.61 5.80 -4.14
N PRO A 101 -9.95 6.61 -5.16
CA PRO A 101 -10.37 8.00 -4.95
C PRO A 101 -11.49 8.11 -3.90
N GLY A 102 -11.40 9.13 -3.04
CA GLY A 102 -12.39 9.38 -1.98
C GLY A 102 -12.13 8.68 -0.65
N VAL A 103 -11.05 7.90 -0.50
CA VAL A 103 -10.73 7.23 0.78
C VAL A 103 -9.90 8.11 1.74
N CYS A 104 -8.90 8.85 1.26
CA CYS A 104 -7.95 9.56 2.13
C CYS A 104 -7.56 10.94 1.60
N GLY A 105 -8.03 11.99 2.29
CA GLY A 105 -7.69 13.39 2.02
C GLY A 105 -8.29 13.97 0.73
N ASP A 106 -7.73 13.57 -0.41
CA ASP A 106 -8.16 14.01 -1.75
C ASP A 106 -9.23 13.07 -2.31
N THR A 107 -10.26 13.64 -2.93
CA THR A 107 -11.37 12.89 -3.53
C THR A 107 -11.03 12.34 -4.92
N ALA A 108 -9.99 12.85 -5.58
CA ALA A 108 -9.64 12.50 -6.94
C ALA A 108 -8.48 11.52 -7.06
N SER A 109 -7.63 11.37 -6.05
CA SER A 109 -6.36 10.63 -6.17
C SER A 109 -6.44 9.19 -5.68
N ILE A 110 -5.66 8.31 -6.32
CA ILE A 110 -5.33 7.00 -5.77
C ILE A 110 -4.09 7.14 -4.87
N TRP A 111 -4.08 6.41 -3.77
CA TRP A 111 -2.91 6.27 -2.91
C TRP A 111 -2.45 4.82 -2.88
N ALA A 112 -1.15 4.58 -2.99
CA ALA A 112 -0.59 3.23 -2.92
C ALA A 112 0.70 3.23 -2.12
N GLY A 113 0.94 2.16 -1.37
CA GLY A 113 2.12 2.14 -0.52
C GLY A 113 2.19 0.98 0.45
N VAL A 114 3.00 1.17 1.50
CA VAL A 114 3.18 0.21 2.58
C VAL A 114 3.02 0.86 3.95
N LEU A 115 2.53 0.07 4.90
CA LEU A 115 2.39 0.41 6.31
C LEU A 115 3.16 -0.62 7.15
N MET A 116 4.15 -0.17 7.92
CA MET A 116 5.01 -1.02 8.74
C MET A 116 4.94 -0.59 10.22
N PRO A 117 4.80 -1.53 11.18
CA PRO A 117 5.01 -1.23 12.59
C PRO A 117 6.39 -0.58 12.85
N SER A 118 6.41 0.50 13.63
CA SER A 118 7.64 1.27 13.86
C SER A 118 7.65 1.94 15.24
N VAL A 119 8.76 2.58 15.57
CA VAL A 119 9.02 3.19 16.87
C VAL A 119 9.95 4.40 16.69
N ASP A 120 9.79 5.43 17.53
CA ASP A 120 10.76 6.54 17.59
C ASP A 120 11.93 6.23 18.54
N LYS A 121 12.89 7.15 18.56
CA LYS A 121 14.10 7.10 19.41
C LYS A 121 13.82 6.94 20.90
N VAL A 122 12.65 7.39 21.38
CA VAL A 122 12.29 7.36 22.80
C VAL A 122 11.34 6.21 23.15
N GLY A 123 11.03 5.33 22.19
CA GLY A 123 10.25 4.12 22.43
C GLY A 123 8.73 4.28 22.29
N ARG A 124 8.24 5.38 21.70
CA ARG A 124 6.80 5.56 21.46
C ARG A 124 6.42 4.94 20.12
N TYR A 125 5.60 3.88 20.17
CA TYR A 125 5.18 3.13 18.99
C TYR A 125 4.16 3.87 18.11
N PHE A 126 4.48 4.01 16.84
CA PHE A 126 3.58 4.49 15.79
C PHE A 126 4.09 4.00 14.43
N PRO A 127 3.22 3.55 13.50
CA PRO A 127 3.66 2.99 12.23
C PRO A 127 4.45 3.97 11.35
N LEU A 128 5.32 3.42 10.49
CA LEU A 128 5.85 4.11 9.33
C LEU A 128 4.95 3.82 8.12
N THR A 129 4.54 4.87 7.43
CA THR A 129 3.82 4.79 6.14
C THR A 129 4.71 5.33 5.04
N ILE A 130 4.81 4.58 3.94
CA ILE A 130 5.39 5.04 2.68
C ILE A 130 4.26 5.01 1.66
N ALA A 131 3.98 6.13 1.00
CA ALA A 131 2.82 6.26 0.12
C ALA A 131 3.15 7.11 -1.12
N LEU A 132 2.59 6.71 -2.25
CA LEU A 132 2.63 7.43 -3.51
C LEU A 132 1.21 7.89 -3.87
N ARG A 133 1.10 9.16 -4.27
CA ARG A 133 -0.08 9.70 -4.92
C ARG A 133 -0.04 9.36 -6.40
N ILE A 134 -1.15 8.85 -6.94
CA ILE A 134 -1.31 8.60 -8.37
C ILE A 134 -2.60 9.30 -8.80
N ASP A 135 -2.48 10.19 -9.78
CA ASP A 135 -3.64 10.75 -10.45
C ASP A 135 -4.25 9.64 -11.32
N PRO A 136 -5.55 9.31 -11.16
CA PRO A 136 -6.17 8.23 -11.91
C PRO A 136 -6.08 8.52 -13.40
N ARG A 137 -5.29 7.70 -14.07
CA ARG A 137 -5.27 7.59 -15.51
C ARG A 137 -5.61 6.17 -15.85
N PRO A 138 -6.19 5.94 -17.01
CA PRO A 138 -6.62 4.60 -17.21
C PRO A 138 -5.40 3.73 -17.61
N GLY A 139 -5.37 2.51 -17.10
CA GLY A 139 -4.17 1.71 -16.85
C GLY A 139 -3.79 1.66 -15.36
N SER A 140 -4.17 2.66 -14.55
CA SER A 140 -3.62 2.84 -13.19
C SER A 140 -3.91 1.66 -12.27
N MET A 141 -5.13 1.13 -12.31
CA MET A 141 -5.52 0.06 -11.39
C MET A 141 -4.74 -1.22 -11.69
N LEU A 142 -4.66 -1.62 -12.95
CA LEU A 142 -3.84 -2.76 -13.37
C LEU A 142 -2.36 -2.54 -13.06
N ALA A 143 -1.82 -1.35 -13.36
CA ALA A 143 -0.43 -1.00 -13.07
C ALA A 143 -0.11 -1.15 -11.57
N LEU A 144 -0.98 -0.64 -10.70
CA LEU A 144 -0.84 -0.76 -9.25
C LEU A 144 -0.81 -2.22 -8.79
N PHE A 145 -1.83 -3.02 -9.14
CA PHE A 145 -1.88 -4.41 -8.68
C PHE A 145 -0.82 -5.30 -9.33
N SER A 146 -0.26 -4.91 -10.47
CA SER A 146 0.86 -5.62 -11.12
C SER A 146 2.23 -5.22 -10.57
N ALA A 147 2.36 -4.07 -9.89
CA ALA A 147 3.62 -3.50 -9.42
C ALA A 147 4.18 -4.19 -8.15
N GLN A 148 4.10 -5.52 -8.07
CA GLN A 148 4.52 -6.29 -6.88
C GLN A 148 6.02 -6.13 -6.56
N ALA A 149 6.86 -5.93 -7.58
CA ALA A 149 8.28 -5.64 -7.40
C ALA A 149 8.53 -4.28 -6.72
N TRP A 150 7.72 -3.27 -7.05
CA TRP A 150 7.80 -1.94 -6.44
C TRP A 150 7.35 -1.98 -4.97
N TYR A 151 6.22 -2.63 -4.67
CA TYR A 151 5.81 -2.83 -3.27
C TYR A 151 6.87 -3.59 -2.46
N GLY A 152 7.46 -4.64 -3.03
CA GLY A 152 8.56 -5.36 -2.39
C GLY A 152 9.80 -4.50 -2.17
N ALA A 153 10.07 -3.52 -3.06
CA ALA A 153 11.11 -2.53 -2.84
C ALA A 153 10.76 -1.59 -1.68
N LEU A 154 9.53 -1.08 -1.60
CA LEU A 154 9.09 -0.24 -0.48
C LEU A 154 9.20 -0.96 0.86
N GLU A 155 8.85 -2.24 0.93
CA GLU A 155 9.04 -3.07 2.13
C GLU A 155 10.51 -3.12 2.56
N ARG A 156 11.43 -3.38 1.63
CA ARG A 156 12.88 -3.40 1.93
C ARG A 156 13.36 -2.05 2.42
N VAL A 157 12.88 -0.96 1.80
CA VAL A 157 13.22 0.40 2.19
C VAL A 157 12.68 0.73 3.59
N ALA A 158 11.44 0.37 3.90
CA ALA A 158 10.86 0.52 5.23
C ALA A 158 11.65 -0.28 6.27
N LEU A 159 11.95 -1.55 6.01
CA LEU A 159 12.73 -2.39 6.93
C LEU A 159 14.12 -1.81 7.21
N ALA A 160 14.77 -1.23 6.20
CA ALA A 160 16.08 -0.61 6.37
C ALA A 160 16.07 0.54 7.40
N THR A 161 14.93 1.23 7.59
CA THR A 161 14.82 2.30 8.59
C THR A 161 14.86 1.79 10.02
N LEU A 162 14.64 0.49 10.25
CA LEU A 162 14.72 -0.10 11.60
C LEU A 162 16.15 -0.13 12.14
N ASN A 163 17.16 0.06 11.29
CA ASN A 163 18.54 0.27 11.73
C ASN A 163 18.64 1.64 12.40
N ILE A 164 19.12 1.68 13.65
CA ILE A 164 19.25 2.93 14.43
C ILE A 164 20.16 3.99 13.77
N ASN A 165 21.04 3.57 12.87
CA ASN A 165 21.93 4.46 12.12
C ASN A 165 21.35 4.95 10.79
N ALA A 166 20.17 4.44 10.37
CA ALA A 166 19.53 4.88 9.14
C ALA A 166 18.99 6.30 9.31
N LEU A 167 19.37 7.21 8.42
CA LEU A 167 18.95 8.60 8.47
C LEU A 167 17.73 8.85 7.57
N PRO A 168 16.93 9.90 7.83
CA PRO A 168 15.82 10.30 6.96
C PRO A 168 16.20 10.46 5.49
N ASP A 169 17.39 10.97 5.22
CA ASP A 169 17.88 11.18 3.85
C ASP A 169 18.29 9.87 3.17
N ASP A 170 18.61 8.82 3.94
CA ASP A 170 18.84 7.47 3.39
C ASP A 170 17.51 6.86 2.93
N LEU A 171 16.46 6.98 3.74
CA LEU A 171 15.10 6.61 3.34
C LEU A 171 14.70 7.35 2.06
N ASP A 172 14.94 8.66 2.02
CA ASP A 172 14.58 9.49 0.87
C ASP A 172 15.31 9.10 -0.42
N ARG A 173 16.62 8.86 -0.32
CA ARG A 173 17.45 8.40 -1.43
C ARG A 173 17.01 7.04 -1.93
N ASN A 174 16.79 6.08 -1.03
CA ASN A 174 16.34 4.74 -1.40
C ASN A 174 14.98 4.75 -2.09
N LEU A 175 14.04 5.61 -1.68
CA LEU A 175 12.76 5.79 -2.38
C LEU A 175 12.95 6.37 -3.78
N SER A 176 13.87 7.31 -3.94
CA SER A 176 14.19 7.92 -5.23
C SER A 176 14.84 6.93 -6.20
N GLU A 177 15.58 5.94 -5.69
CA GLU A 177 16.16 4.83 -6.45
C GLU A 177 15.13 3.75 -6.82
N ASN A 178 13.93 3.77 -6.20
CA ASN A 178 12.85 2.82 -6.44
C ASN A 178 11.53 3.55 -6.80
N PRO A 179 11.50 4.36 -7.88
CA PRO A 179 10.28 5.03 -8.31
C PRO A 179 9.23 4.01 -8.77
N PHE A 180 7.95 4.38 -8.71
CA PHE A 180 6.89 3.57 -9.30
C PHE A 180 7.07 3.50 -10.82
N PRO A 181 6.91 2.31 -11.44
CA PRO A 181 7.11 2.16 -12.87
C PRO A 181 6.10 3.00 -13.65
N LEU A 182 6.59 3.77 -14.61
CA LEU A 182 5.71 4.41 -15.60
C LEU A 182 5.00 3.33 -16.41
N PHE A 183 3.74 3.57 -16.72
CA PHE A 183 2.93 2.71 -17.57
C PHE A 183 2.27 3.57 -18.65
N GLU A 184 2.22 3.04 -19.87
CA GLU A 184 1.57 3.70 -20.98
C GLU A 184 0.07 3.38 -20.94
N PRO A 185 -0.82 4.38 -21.02
CA PRO A 185 -2.25 4.12 -21.09
C PRO A 185 -2.60 3.34 -22.36
N GLY A 186 -3.46 2.31 -22.22
CA GLY A 186 -3.98 1.51 -23.34
C GLY A 186 -4.79 2.34 -24.36
N GLY A 187 -4.96 1.76 -25.56
CA GLY A 187 -5.50 2.38 -26.79
C GLY A 187 -6.94 2.91 -26.77
N GLN A 188 -7.55 3.10 -27.96
CA GLN A 188 -8.79 3.88 -28.19
C GLN A 188 -9.93 3.58 -27.19
N ARG A 189 -10.33 4.61 -26.42
CA ARG A 189 -11.25 4.48 -25.27
C ARG A 189 -12.72 4.80 -25.54
N SER A 190 -13.05 5.48 -26.63
CA SER A 190 -14.45 5.89 -26.87
C SER A 190 -15.40 4.69 -26.88
N ASN A 191 -15.06 3.65 -27.65
CA ASN A 191 -15.84 2.43 -27.73
C ASN A 191 -15.86 1.66 -26.40
N ALA A 192 -14.76 1.69 -25.64
CA ALA A 192 -14.65 1.00 -24.34
C ALA A 192 -15.51 1.68 -23.27
N GLN A 193 -15.54 3.01 -23.25
CA GLN A 193 -16.39 3.80 -22.37
C GLN A 193 -17.87 3.60 -22.69
N GLU A 194 -18.23 3.59 -23.97
CA GLU A 194 -19.58 3.26 -24.43
C GLU A 194 -19.98 1.85 -24.00
N LEU A 195 -19.07 0.87 -24.16
CA LEU A 195 -19.29 -0.50 -23.72
C LEU A 195 -19.46 -0.64 -22.21
N ALA A 196 -18.64 0.05 -21.42
CA ALA A 196 -18.75 0.10 -19.98
C ALA A 196 -20.08 0.73 -19.54
N ALA A 197 -20.45 1.87 -20.12
CA ALA A 197 -21.71 2.54 -19.82
C ALA A 197 -22.92 1.65 -20.14
N TRP A 198 -22.90 0.96 -21.28
CA TRP A 198 -23.93 0.00 -21.67
C TRP A 198 -24.06 -1.14 -20.65
N TRP A 199 -22.94 -1.67 -20.13
CA TRP A 199 -22.94 -2.76 -19.15
C TRP A 199 -23.65 -2.40 -17.84
N THR A 200 -23.56 -1.14 -17.43
CA THR A 200 -24.18 -0.64 -16.19
C THR A 200 -25.56 -0.03 -16.39
N GLY A 201 -26.00 0.17 -17.64
CA GLY A 201 -27.25 0.83 -17.98
C GLY A 201 -28.38 -0.14 -18.35
N GLU A 202 -29.56 0.41 -18.62
CA GLU A 202 -30.77 -0.34 -19.04
C GLU A 202 -30.90 -0.44 -20.57
N HIS A 203 -29.78 -0.48 -21.30
CA HIS A 203 -29.77 -0.42 -22.76
C HIS A 203 -30.03 -1.79 -23.41
N THR A 204 -31.01 -1.87 -24.32
CA THR A 204 -31.38 -3.16 -24.97
C THR A 204 -30.48 -3.54 -26.15
N LEU A 205 -29.92 -2.57 -26.88
CA LEU A 205 -29.05 -2.82 -28.03
C LEU A 205 -28.00 -1.71 -28.14
N MET A 206 -26.76 -2.11 -28.45
CA MET A 206 -25.67 -1.23 -28.83
C MET A 206 -24.85 -1.93 -29.92
N ALA A 207 -24.40 -1.16 -30.91
CA ALA A 207 -23.55 -1.64 -31.99
C ALA A 207 -22.32 -0.73 -32.09
N LEU A 208 -21.13 -1.31 -31.97
CA LEU A 208 -19.85 -0.61 -32.09
C LEU A 208 -19.19 -1.02 -33.42
N THR A 209 -18.62 -0.04 -34.12
CA THR A 209 -17.77 -0.32 -35.29
C THR A 209 -16.32 -0.38 -34.84
N LEU A 210 -15.68 -1.52 -35.10
CA LEU A 210 -14.28 -1.74 -34.75
C LEU A 210 -13.42 -1.77 -36.02
N PRO A 211 -12.16 -1.31 -35.95
CA PRO A 211 -11.28 -1.28 -37.11
C PRO A 211 -10.92 -2.69 -37.61
N THR A 212 -10.83 -3.67 -36.70
CA THR A 212 -10.54 -5.09 -37.00
C THR A 212 -11.18 -5.99 -35.93
N GLU A 213 -11.35 -7.28 -36.24
CA GLU A 213 -11.76 -8.30 -35.26
C GLU A 213 -10.76 -8.47 -34.10
N ASN A 214 -9.47 -8.21 -34.32
CA ASN A 214 -8.44 -8.31 -33.29
C ASN A 214 -8.58 -7.21 -32.21
N ALA A 215 -9.32 -6.13 -32.50
CA ALA A 215 -9.57 -5.05 -31.54
C ALA A 215 -10.60 -5.43 -30.46
N LEU A 216 -11.25 -6.59 -30.56
CA LEU A 216 -12.24 -7.04 -29.58
C LEU A 216 -11.62 -7.27 -28.19
N ALA A 217 -10.45 -7.92 -28.10
CA ALA A 217 -9.82 -8.18 -26.82
C ALA A 217 -9.48 -6.87 -26.08
N ASP A 218 -8.78 -5.96 -26.76
CA ASP A 218 -8.40 -4.66 -26.21
C ASP A 218 -9.62 -3.84 -25.78
N LEU A 219 -10.72 -3.90 -26.55
CA LEU A 219 -11.98 -3.22 -26.22
C LEU A 219 -12.54 -3.72 -24.89
N PHE A 220 -12.64 -5.04 -24.71
CA PHE A 220 -13.21 -5.63 -23.49
C PHE A 220 -12.29 -5.45 -22.28
N ASP A 221 -10.98 -5.55 -22.47
CA ASP A 221 -10.01 -5.30 -21.40
C ASP A 221 -10.08 -3.84 -20.93
N THR A 222 -10.16 -2.90 -21.87
CA THR A 222 -10.30 -1.46 -21.56
C THR A 222 -11.65 -1.15 -20.90
N ALA A 223 -12.74 -1.75 -21.39
CA ALA A 223 -14.07 -1.54 -20.81
C ALA A 223 -14.19 -2.13 -19.39
N ALA A 224 -13.60 -3.31 -19.16
CA ALA A 224 -13.53 -3.91 -17.83
C ALA A 224 -12.74 -3.03 -16.85
N GLU A 225 -11.65 -2.43 -17.30
CA GLU A 225 -10.89 -1.46 -16.52
C GLU A 225 -11.72 -0.21 -16.16
N ASP A 226 -12.45 0.35 -17.13
CA ASP A 226 -13.30 1.54 -16.91
C ASP A 226 -14.45 1.22 -15.92
N LEU A 227 -15.03 0.02 -16.01
CA LEU A 227 -16.05 -0.47 -15.07
C LEU A 227 -15.49 -0.65 -13.65
N LEU A 228 -14.33 -1.30 -13.52
CA LEU A 228 -13.70 -1.50 -12.22
C LEU A 228 -13.32 -0.15 -11.61
N THR A 229 -12.73 0.75 -12.40
CA THR A 229 -12.35 2.08 -11.93
C THR A 229 -13.56 2.87 -11.44
N SER A 230 -14.64 2.93 -12.23
CA SER A 230 -15.85 3.69 -11.86
C SER A 230 -16.56 3.15 -10.62
N THR A 231 -16.54 1.83 -10.39
CA THR A 231 -17.16 1.18 -9.23
C THR A 231 -16.26 1.10 -8.01
N SER A 232 -14.98 1.44 -8.13
CA SER A 232 -13.98 1.31 -7.07
C SER A 232 -13.83 2.53 -6.16
N THR A 233 -14.46 3.66 -6.51
CA THR A 233 -14.45 4.89 -5.69
C THR A 233 -14.85 4.59 -4.24
N GLY A 234 -14.09 5.14 -3.30
CA GLY A 234 -14.31 4.94 -1.87
C GLY A 234 -13.96 3.53 -1.37
N LYS A 235 -13.22 2.71 -2.13
CA LYS A 235 -12.76 1.38 -1.69
C LYS A 235 -11.27 1.36 -1.39
N SER A 236 -10.86 0.51 -0.46
CA SER A 236 -9.44 0.24 -0.20
C SER A 236 -9.13 -1.25 -0.21
N PHE A 237 -7.90 -1.56 -0.59
CA PHE A 237 -7.37 -2.90 -0.78
C PHE A 237 -6.08 -3.04 0.00
N TRP A 238 -5.96 -4.12 0.77
CA TRP A 238 -4.84 -4.35 1.70
C TRP A 238 -4.39 -5.79 1.63
N TRP A 239 -3.09 -6.02 1.57
CA TRP A 239 -2.54 -7.38 1.60
C TRP A 239 -1.17 -7.39 2.25
N ALA A 240 -0.85 -8.51 2.89
CA ALA A 240 0.49 -8.82 3.36
C ALA A 240 0.99 -10.06 2.63
N VAL A 241 2.28 -10.11 2.33
CA VAL A 241 2.90 -11.31 1.73
C VAL A 241 3.51 -12.12 2.85
N ALA A 242 2.94 -13.31 3.12
CA ALA A 242 3.48 -14.21 4.12
C ALA A 242 4.82 -14.79 3.62
N ALA A 243 5.87 -14.71 4.45
CA ALA A 243 7.21 -15.15 4.08
C ALA A 243 7.30 -16.67 3.75
N GLU A 244 6.42 -17.49 4.33
CA GLU A 244 6.53 -18.96 4.28
C GLU A 244 5.28 -19.68 3.75
N ALA A 245 4.14 -18.99 3.62
CA ALA A 245 2.83 -19.66 3.43
C ALA A 245 2.40 -19.84 1.96
N GLY A 246 3.15 -19.29 0.99
CA GLY A 246 2.82 -19.37 -0.44
C GLY A 246 1.44 -18.80 -0.83
N THR A 247 0.77 -18.10 0.08
CA THR A 247 -0.58 -17.54 -0.09
C THR A 247 -0.58 -16.06 0.24
N THR A 248 -1.36 -15.28 -0.51
CA THR A 248 -1.59 -13.85 -0.28
C THR A 248 -3.06 -13.65 0.01
N GLN A 249 -3.39 -12.97 1.10
CA GLN A 249 -4.76 -12.63 1.46
C GLN A 249 -5.01 -11.17 1.10
N LEU A 250 -6.04 -10.93 0.29
CA LEU A 250 -6.51 -9.60 -0.08
C LEU A 250 -7.71 -9.23 0.78
N HIS A 251 -7.63 -8.08 1.44
CA HIS A 251 -8.68 -7.52 2.26
C HIS A 251 -9.24 -6.28 1.57
N CYS A 252 -10.56 -6.23 1.44
CA CYS A 252 -11.26 -5.15 0.72
C CYS A 252 -12.21 -4.44 1.68
N PHE A 253 -12.20 -3.10 1.67
CA PHE A 253 -13.08 -2.28 2.50
C PHE A 253 -13.75 -1.18 1.69
N SER A 254 -14.93 -0.75 2.14
CA SER A 254 -15.47 0.57 1.78
C SER A 254 -14.91 1.59 2.78
N GLY A 255 -14.03 2.48 2.31
CA GLY A 255 -13.25 3.40 3.13
C GLY A 255 -11.96 2.77 3.66
N LEU A 256 -11.41 3.35 4.72
CA LEU A 256 -10.29 2.76 5.48
C LEU A 256 -10.77 1.57 6.33
N PRO A 257 -9.88 0.63 6.70
CA PRO A 257 -10.24 -0.47 7.60
C PRO A 257 -10.87 0.07 8.90
N PRO A 258 -11.96 -0.53 9.40
CA PRO A 258 -12.49 -0.19 10.72
C PRO A 258 -11.40 -0.28 11.81
N GLU A 259 -11.43 0.62 12.79
CA GLU A 259 -10.39 0.72 13.83
C GLU A 259 -10.18 -0.60 14.61
N ASN A 260 -11.25 -1.36 14.85
CA ASN A 260 -11.19 -2.68 15.49
C ASN A 260 -10.64 -3.79 14.58
N TYR A 261 -10.58 -3.57 13.26
CA TYR A 261 -9.95 -4.52 12.34
C TYR A 261 -8.43 -4.50 12.44
N PHE A 262 -7.84 -3.43 12.99
CA PHE A 262 -6.39 -3.29 13.09
C PHE A 262 -5.74 -4.40 13.92
N THR A 263 -6.44 -4.95 14.91
CA THR A 263 -5.99 -6.14 15.66
C THR A 263 -5.77 -7.35 14.75
N THR A 264 -6.66 -7.57 13.78
CA THR A 264 -6.53 -8.61 12.76
C THR A 264 -5.31 -8.34 11.89
N MET A 265 -5.09 -7.08 11.53
CA MET A 265 -3.93 -6.66 10.75
C MET A 265 -2.59 -6.90 11.48
N LEU A 266 -2.55 -6.67 12.80
CA LEU A 266 -1.35 -6.93 13.60
C LEU A 266 -1.05 -8.43 13.77
N LYS A 267 -2.09 -9.26 13.94
CA LYS A 267 -1.92 -10.71 14.16
C LYS A 267 -1.56 -11.50 12.89
N ASN A 268 -1.70 -10.91 11.71
CA ASN A 268 -1.62 -11.61 10.42
C ASN A 268 -2.51 -12.88 10.37
N ASN A 269 -3.65 -12.86 11.07
CA ASN A 269 -4.52 -14.01 11.22
C ASN A 269 -5.96 -13.58 11.03
N ILE A 270 -6.59 -13.96 9.91
CA ILE A 270 -8.02 -13.74 9.69
C ILE A 270 -8.81 -14.74 10.53
N PRO A 271 -9.70 -14.30 11.44
CA PRO A 271 -10.65 -15.20 12.06
C PRO A 271 -11.55 -15.81 10.98
N ALA A 272 -11.64 -17.14 10.93
CA ALA A 272 -12.45 -17.90 9.95
C ALA A 272 -13.95 -17.52 9.88
N ARG A 273 -14.42 -16.61 10.74
CA ARG A 273 -15.83 -16.23 10.89
C ARG A 273 -16.27 -15.06 9.98
N MET A 274 -15.35 -14.35 9.33
CA MET A 274 -15.68 -13.21 8.44
C MET A 274 -15.89 -13.58 6.96
N GLN A 275 -15.74 -14.85 6.57
CA GLN A 275 -16.06 -15.33 5.20
C GLN A 275 -17.57 -15.53 4.94
N ARG A 276 -18.46 -15.19 5.88
CA ARG A 276 -19.91 -15.47 5.80
C ARG A 276 -20.83 -14.24 5.89
N LEU A 277 -20.41 -13.11 5.30
CA LEU A 277 -21.29 -11.94 5.14
C LEU A 277 -21.57 -11.55 3.67
N SER A 278 -21.22 -12.41 2.71
CA SER A 278 -21.62 -12.26 1.30
C SER A 278 -22.70 -13.26 0.85
N GLU A 279 -23.38 -13.91 1.80
CA GLU A 279 -24.59 -14.72 1.54
C GLU A 279 -25.70 -14.21 2.46
N SER A 280 -26.26 -13.04 2.14
CA SER A 280 -27.55 -12.56 2.64
C SER A 280 -28.13 -11.58 1.64
#